data_AF-A0A359CH77-F1
#
_entry.id   AF-A0A359CH77-F1
#
_cell.length_a   1.000
_cell.length_b   1.000
_cell.length_c   1.000
_cell.angle_alpha   90.00
_cell.angle_beta   90.00
_cell.angle_gamma   90.00
#
_symmetry.space_group_name_H-M   'P 1'
#
loop_
_entity.id
_entity.type
_entity.pdbx_description
1 polymer ?
#
loop_
_entity_poly.entity_id
_entity_poly.type
_entity_poly.pdbx_seq_one_letter_code
_entity_poly.pdbx_strand_id
1 'polypeptide(L)' 'MESITIYPKDKKQKSLLTALLEEMRVDFEVRTSRDDSLLTEEAFYAKIEKSIQQAESRKLKTLTKDKQKEFLGL' A
#
# COMPACT_ATOMS: atom_id res chain seq x y z
N MET A 1 -6.69 10.83 18.54
CA MET A 1 -6.93 9.48 19.11
C MET A 1 -5.80 8.60 18.65
N GLU A 2 -5.13 7.92 19.57
CA GLU A 2 -4.05 7.00 19.23
C GLU A 2 -4.66 5.65 18.82
N SER A 3 -4.33 5.19 17.62
CA SER A 3 -4.75 3.87 17.13
C SER A 3 -3.62 2.87 17.33
N ILE A 4 -3.94 1.69 17.87
CA ILE A 4 -2.98 0.60 18.03
C ILE A 4 -3.19 -0.40 16.90
N THR A 5 -2.13 -0.66 16.13
CA THR A 5 -2.14 -1.73 15.12
C THR A 5 -1.48 -2.97 15.69
N ILE A 6 -2.22 -4.09 15.71
CA ILE A 6 -1.75 -5.37 16.23
C ILE A 6 -1.56 -6.34 15.07
N TYR A 7 -0.40 -6.98 15.01
CA TYR A 7 -0.07 -8.02 14.02
C TYR A 7 -0.08 -9.39 14.70
N PRO A 8 -1.14 -10.21 14.53
CA PRO A 8 -1.17 -11.55 15.10
C PRO A 8 -0.09 -12.45 14.47
N LYS A 9 0.57 -13.26 15.29
CA LYS A 9 1.62 -14.20 14.88
C LYS A 9 1.08 -15.37 14.07
N ASP A 10 -0.17 -15.78 14.32
CA ASP A 10 -0.81 -16.89 13.65
C ASP A 10 -2.35 -16.75 13.58
N LYS A 11 -2.98 -17.70 12.87
CA LYS A 11 -4.44 -17.74 12.69
C LYS A 11 -5.20 -17.90 14.02
N LYS A 12 -4.67 -18.68 14.97
CA LYS A 12 -5.33 -18.90 16.27
C LYS A 12 -5.33 -17.62 17.09
N GLN A 13 -4.20 -16.92 17.14
CA GLN A 13 -4.09 -15.64 17.83
C GLN A 13 -4.99 -14.58 17.19
N LYS A 14 -5.08 -14.54 15.85
CA LYS A 14 -6.01 -13.64 15.15
C LYS A 14 -7.47 -13.90 15.57
N SER A 15 -7.91 -15.15 15.55
CA SER A 15 -9.26 -15.52 15.94
C SER A 15 -9.57 -15.16 17.40
N LEU A 16 -8.62 -15.43 18.32
CA LEU A 16 -8.77 -15.09 19.73
C LEU A 16 -8.91 -13.58 19.96
N LEU A 17 -8.03 -12.77 19.34
CA LEU A 17 -8.07 -11.31 19.47
C LEU A 17 -9.37 -10.74 18.90
N THR A 18 -9.84 -11.26 17.76
CA THR A 18 -11.09 -10.82 17.13
C THR A 18 -12.28 -11.06 18.06
N ALA A 19 -12.43 -12.29 18.57
CA ALA A 19 -13.52 -12.63 19.48
C ALA A 19 -13.51 -11.80 20.77
N LEU A 20 -12.31 -11.54 21.32
CA LEU A 20 -12.16 -10.74 22.54
C LEU A 20 -12.55 -9.28 22.31
N LEU A 21 -12.14 -8.68 21.19
CA LEU A 21 -12.49 -7.29 20.86
C LEU A 21 -13.98 -7.12 20.56
N GLU A 22 -14.61 -8.13 19.92
CA GLU A 22 -16.06 -8.18 19.71
C GLU A 22 -16.82 -8.23 21.04
N GLU A 23 -16.42 -9.11 21.96
CA GLU A 23 -17.03 -9.24 23.29
C GLU A 23 -16.93 -7.94 24.08
N MET A 24 -15.77 -7.27 24.01
CA MET A 24 -15.54 -5.98 24.66
C MET A 24 -16.27 -4.81 23.97
N ARG A 25 -16.93 -5.04 22.82
CA ARG A 25 -17.58 -4.01 21.99
C ARG A 25 -16.64 -2.85 21.65
N VAL A 26 -15.38 -3.19 21.41
CA VAL A 26 -14.38 -2.22 20.94
C VAL A 26 -14.55 -2.07 19.44
N ASP A 27 -14.49 -0.85 18.92
CA ASP A 27 -14.46 -0.61 17.48
C ASP A 27 -13.07 -1.01 16.93
N PHE A 28 -13.02 -2.01 16.04
CA PHE A 28 -11.79 -2.42 15.39
C PHE A 28 -12.02 -2.78 13.92
N GLU A 29 -10.96 -2.67 13.12
CA GLU A 29 -10.94 -3.07 11.72
C GLU A 29 -9.96 -4.23 11.54
N VAL A 30 -10.42 -5.34 10.96
CA VAL A 30 -9.53 -6.38 10.46
C VAL A 30 -9.18 -6.05 9.03
N ARG A 31 -8.02 -5.41 8.84
CA ARG A 31 -7.41 -5.34 7.52
C ARG A 31 -6.97 -6.74 7.12
N THR A 32 -7.85 -7.45 6.43
CA THR A 32 -7.37 -8.49 5.52
C THR A 32 -6.46 -7.76 4.55
N SER A 33 -5.26 -8.30 4.32
CA SER A 33 -4.47 -7.91 3.17
C SER A 33 -5.28 -8.27 1.92
N ARG A 34 -6.30 -7.48 1.61
CA ARG A 34 -6.50 -7.12 0.22
C ARG A 34 -5.18 -6.50 -0.13
N ASP A 35 -4.53 -7.15 -1.06
CA ASP A 35 -3.35 -6.66 -1.72
C ASP A 35 -3.62 -5.20 -2.08
N ASP A 36 -3.19 -4.25 -1.24
CA ASP A 36 -3.34 -2.81 -1.45
C ASP A 36 -2.42 -2.37 -2.59
N SER A 37 -1.72 -3.31 -3.24
CA SER A 37 -1.07 -3.08 -4.49
C SER A 37 -2.11 -2.65 -5.53
N LEU A 38 -1.91 -1.45 -6.04
CA LEU A 38 -2.72 -0.89 -7.13
C LEU A 38 -2.64 -1.72 -8.42
N LEU A 39 -1.74 -2.71 -8.48
CA LEU A 39 -1.39 -3.48 -9.66
C LEU A 39 -1.20 -4.94 -9.29
N THR A 40 -1.69 -5.83 -10.16
CA THR A 40 -1.28 -7.24 -10.13
C THR A 40 0.22 -7.36 -10.40
N GLU A 41 0.82 -8.48 -9.99
CA GLU A 41 2.24 -8.77 -10.21
C GLU A 41 2.65 -8.61 -11.69
N GLU A 42 1.86 -9.18 -12.62
CA GLU A 42 2.08 -9.05 -14.06
C GLU A 42 2.02 -7.58 -14.52
N ALA A 43 1.06 -6.81 -14.04
CA ALA A 43 0.91 -5.40 -14.39
C ALA A 43 2.04 -4.53 -13.81
N PHE A 44 2.57 -4.91 -12.65
CA PHE A 44 3.73 -4.27 -12.04
C PHE A 44 4.98 -4.48 -12.90
N TYR A 45 5.29 -5.71 -13.29
CA TYR A 45 6.44 -5.99 -14.15
C TYR A 45 6.31 -5.35 -15.54
N ALA A 46 5.10 -5.38 -16.14
CA ALA A 46 4.85 -4.69 -17.40
C ALA A 46 5.09 -3.16 -17.32
N LYS A 47 4.76 -2.55 -16.16
CA LYS A 47 5.02 -1.12 -15.92
C LYS A 47 6.52 -0.83 -15.78
N ILE A 48 7.28 -1.71 -15.15
CA ILE A 48 8.75 -1.60 -15.05
C ILE A 48 9.36 -1.64 -16.45
N GLU A 49 9.04 -2.64 -17.25
CA GLU A 49 9.57 -2.82 -18.61
C GLU A 49 9.28 -1.59 -19.49
N LYS A 50 8.03 -1.10 -19.45
CA LYS A 50 7.64 0.12 -20.17
C LYS A 50 8.45 1.34 -19.71
N SER A 51 8.77 1.43 -18.42
CA SER A 51 9.54 2.55 -17.87
C SER A 51 11.01 2.49 -18.31
N ILE A 52 11.59 1.29 -18.40
CA ILE A 52 12.93 1.05 -18.95
C ILE A 52 12.98 1.51 -20.41
N GLN A 53 12.05 1.04 -21.24
CA GLN A 53 11.97 1.42 -22.66
C GLN A 53 11.77 2.92 -22.87
N GLN A 54 11.02 3.60 -21.99
CA GLN A 54 10.86 5.06 -22.03
C GLN A 54 12.16 5.81 -21.73
N ALA A 55 12.95 5.30 -20.78
CA ALA A 55 14.25 5.87 -20.44
C ALA A 55 15.26 5.67 -21.59
N GLU A 56 15.33 4.47 -22.15
CA GLU A 56 16.21 4.14 -23.28
C GLU A 56 15.86 4.94 -24.54
N SER A 57 14.56 5.09 -24.85
CA SER A 57 14.09 5.87 -26.00
C SER A 57 14.20 7.39 -25.82
N ARG A 58 14.79 7.88 -24.72
CA ARG A 58 14.92 9.30 -24.35
C ARG A 58 13.59 10.07 -24.37
N LYS A 59 12.46 9.38 -24.25
CA LYS A 59 11.12 9.99 -24.12
C LYS A 59 10.86 10.43 -22.69
N LEU A 60 11.79 11.20 -22.12
CA LEU A 60 11.70 11.73 -20.77
C LEU A 60 10.89 13.03 -20.78
N LYS A 61 9.95 13.17 -19.85
CA LYS A 61 9.26 14.44 -19.62
C LYS A 61 10.16 15.32 -18.74
N THR A 62 10.60 16.46 -19.27
CA THR A 62 11.29 17.47 -18.46
C THR A 62 10.27 18.12 -17.51
N LEU A 63 10.50 18.00 -16.20
CA LEU A 63 9.69 18.67 -15.18
C LEU A 63 10.40 19.93 -14.69
N THR A 64 9.68 21.05 -14.65
CA THR A 64 10.13 22.29 -13.98
C THR A 64 10.14 22.09 -12.47
N LYS A 65 10.96 22.89 -11.74
CA LYS A 65 11.07 22.79 -10.27
C LYS A 65 9.71 22.89 -9.56
N ASP A 66 8.82 23.74 -10.04
CA ASP A 66 7.49 23.91 -9.44
C ASP A 66 6.61 22.67 -9.61
N LYS A 67 6.66 22.02 -10.80
CA LYS A 67 5.97 20.75 -11.02
C LYS A 67 6.59 19.60 -10.24
N GLN A 68 7.90 19.66 -9.95
CA GLN A 68 8.55 18.66 -9.09
C GLN A 68 8.06 18.79 -7.65
N LYS A 69 7.93 20.02 -7.15
CA LYS A 69 7.39 20.29 -5.81
C LYS A 69 5.94 19.80 -5.68
N GLU A 70 5.09 20.12 -6.66
CA GLU A 70 3.70 19.63 -6.72
C GLU A 70 3.62 18.10 -6.70
N PHE A 71 4.46 17.42 -7.50
CA PHE A 71 4.50 15.97 -7.56
C PHE A 71 4.98 15.32 -6.25
N LEU A 72 5.84 15.99 -5.49
CA LEU A 72 6.40 15.54 -4.22
C LEU A 72 5.60 16.01 -2.99
N GLY A 73 4.57 16.84 -3.19
CA GLY A 73 3.78 17.43 -2.10
C GLY A 73 4.56 18.41 -1.21
N LEU A 74 5.53 19.11 -1.79
CA LEU A 74 6.46 20.04 -1.11
C LEU A 74 6.12 21.52 -1.35
#